data_AF-A0A7R9LRD9-F1
#
_entry.id   AF-A0A7R9LRD9-F1
#
_cell.length_a   1.000
_cell.length_b   1.000
_cell.length_c   1.000
_cell.angle_alpha   90.00
_cell.angle_beta   90.00
_cell.angle_gamma   90.00
#
_symmetry.space_group_name_H-M   'P 1'
#
loop_
_entity.id
_entity.type
_entity.pdbx_description
1 polymer ?
#
loop_
_entity_poly.entity_id
_entity_poly.type
_entity_poly.pdbx_seq_one_letter_code
_entity_poly.pdbx_strand_id
1 'polypeptide(L)'
;TGGRICCFSPCVEQVQKTCAALYDNHFFDIETYECVLRPYEVKTQSMPLYPFSSKTNYSQQNAVISESIDKKSDESVAKKVKTESILNDKSDTVMEKISTDHVLTYLPNQGTGHTGFLTVAVKYD
;
A
#
# COMPACT_ATOMS: atom_id res chain seq x y z
N THR A 1 21.42 -3.27 -44.21
CA THR A 1 20.30 -3.76 -43.35
C THR A 1 20.80 -3.72 -41.91
N GLY A 2 19.98 -3.85 -40.88
CA GLY A 2 20.47 -3.73 -39.49
C GLY A 2 19.77 -4.71 -38.57
N GLY A 3 20.39 -4.99 -37.41
CA GLY A 3 19.92 -5.97 -36.45
C GLY A 3 20.22 -5.59 -35.00
N ARG A 4 19.56 -6.30 -34.07
CA ARG A 4 19.81 -6.22 -32.63
C ARG A 4 20.28 -7.57 -32.11
N ILE A 5 21.22 -7.53 -31.17
CA ILE A 5 21.66 -8.70 -30.42
C ILE A 5 21.23 -8.55 -28.96
N CYS A 6 20.91 -9.65 -28.32
CA CYS A 6 20.58 -9.71 -26.90
C CYS A 6 21.30 -10.92 -26.29
N CYS A 7 22.13 -10.67 -25.27
CA CYS A 7 22.96 -11.66 -24.60
C CYS A 7 22.55 -11.76 -23.15
N PHE A 8 22.24 -12.96 -22.67
CA PHE A 8 22.01 -13.21 -21.25
C PHE A 8 23.32 -13.65 -20.56
N SER A 9 23.61 -13.08 -19.39
CA SER A 9 24.77 -13.40 -18.56
C SER A 9 24.37 -13.56 -17.08
N PRO A 10 24.60 -14.72 -16.45
CA PRO A 10 24.33 -14.90 -15.01
C PRO A 10 25.33 -14.17 -14.09
N CYS A 11 26.52 -13.80 -14.58
CA CYS A 11 27.55 -13.13 -13.77
C CYS A 11 27.95 -11.78 -14.38
N VAL A 12 28.28 -10.80 -13.53
CA VAL A 12 28.65 -9.44 -13.99
C VAL A 12 29.97 -9.44 -14.77
N GLU A 13 30.89 -10.36 -14.47
CA GLU A 13 32.15 -10.51 -15.20
C GLU A 13 31.92 -11.02 -16.64
N GLN A 14 30.83 -11.75 -16.88
CA GLN A 14 30.43 -12.16 -18.22
C GLN A 14 29.87 -10.97 -18.99
N VAL A 15 29.02 -10.15 -18.36
CA VAL A 15 28.54 -8.88 -18.94
C VAL A 15 29.71 -8.03 -19.40
N GLN A 16 30.73 -7.85 -18.56
CA GLN A 16 31.91 -7.04 -18.89
C GLN A 16 32.61 -7.55 -20.16
N LYS A 17 32.82 -8.87 -20.27
CA LYS A 17 33.41 -9.50 -21.46
C LYS A 17 32.52 -9.34 -22.69
N THR A 18 31.21 -9.49 -22.53
CA THR A 18 30.24 -9.30 -23.61
C THR A 18 30.23 -7.86 -24.12
N CYS A 19 30.20 -6.86 -23.23
CA CYS A 19 30.26 -5.45 -23.60
C CYS A 19 31.55 -5.11 -24.35
N ALA A 20 32.71 -5.61 -23.90
CA ALA A 20 33.98 -5.41 -24.59
C ALA A 20 33.95 -6.00 -26.00
N ALA A 21 33.49 -7.26 -26.15
CA ALA A 21 33.39 -7.90 -27.45
C ALA A 21 32.40 -7.20 -28.40
N LEU A 22 31.27 -6.71 -27.89
CA LEU A 22 30.30 -5.94 -28.69
C LEU A 22 30.92 -4.62 -29.18
N TYR A 23 31.63 -3.91 -28.30
CA TYR A 23 32.33 -2.67 -28.64
C TYR A 23 33.38 -2.90 -29.73
N ASP A 24 34.22 -3.93 -29.57
CA ASP A 24 35.28 -4.28 -30.54
C ASP A 24 34.71 -4.69 -31.92
N ASN A 25 33.46 -5.18 -31.96
CA ASN A 25 32.77 -5.56 -33.19
C ASN A 25 31.89 -4.44 -33.78
N HIS A 26 32.08 -3.20 -33.33
CA HIS A 26 31.34 -2.02 -33.78
C HIS A 26 29.82 -2.15 -33.62
N PHE A 27 29.37 -2.73 -32.51
CA PHE A 27 27.99 -2.56 -32.06
C PHE A 27 27.84 -1.21 -31.34
N PHE A 28 26.64 -0.64 -31.45
CA PHE A 28 26.27 0.65 -30.86
C PHE A 28 25.08 0.46 -29.91
N ASP A 29 24.78 1.49 -29.12
CA ASP A 29 23.68 1.49 -28.14
C ASP A 29 23.71 0.24 -27.22
N ILE A 30 24.90 -0.06 -26.67
CA ILE A 30 25.09 -1.20 -25.76
C ILE A 30 24.48 -0.86 -24.40
N GLU A 31 23.40 -1.54 -24.05
CA GLU A 31 22.67 -1.36 -22.80
C GLU A 31 22.63 -2.68 -22.02
N THR A 32 22.82 -2.64 -20.70
CA THR A 32 22.67 -3.82 -19.85
C THR A 32 21.58 -3.61 -18.82
N TYR A 33 20.72 -4.61 -18.67
CA TYR A 33 19.57 -4.64 -17.76
C TYR A 33 19.74 -5.77 -16.75
N GLU A 34 19.56 -5.47 -15.46
CA GLU A 34 19.45 -6.51 -14.43
C GLU A 34 18.02 -7.05 -14.38
N CYS A 35 17.89 -8.38 -14.40
CA CYS A 35 16.64 -9.11 -14.29
C CYS A 35 16.44 -9.58 -12.85
N VAL A 36 15.61 -8.85 -12.09
CA VAL A 36 15.28 -9.18 -10.70
C VAL A 36 13.89 -9.79 -10.63
N LEU A 37 13.80 -11.09 -10.34
CA LEU A 37 12.53 -11.76 -10.13
C LEU A 37 11.97 -11.44 -8.73
N ARG A 38 10.72 -10.99 -8.67
CA ARG A 38 9.97 -10.75 -7.43
C ARG A 38 8.68 -11.55 -7.46
N PRO A 39 8.66 -12.80 -6.95
CA PRO A 39 7.44 -13.58 -6.89
C PRO A 39 6.51 -12.95 -5.86
N TYR A 40 5.22 -12.87 -6.18
CA TYR A 40 4.19 -12.42 -5.26
C TYR A 40 3.22 -13.56 -5.00
N GLU A 41 2.83 -13.73 -3.74
CA GLU A 41 1.81 -14.70 -3.32
C GLU A 41 0.57 -13.96 -2.84
N VAL A 42 -0.59 -14.60 -3.03
CA VAL A 42 -1.89 -14.10 -2.56
C VAL A 42 -2.29 -14.89 -1.32
N LYS A 43 -2.61 -14.18 -0.24
CA LYS A 43 -3.08 -14.78 1.01
C LYS A 43 -4.27 -14.02 1.56
N THR A 44 -5.22 -14.78 2.09
CA THR A 44 -6.31 -14.23 2.88
C THR A 44 -5.83 -14.04 4.32
N GLN A 45 -5.92 -12.81 4.83
CA GLN A 45 -5.53 -12.46 6.19
C GLN A 45 -6.65 -11.67 6.88
N SER A 46 -7.04 -12.15 8.07
CA SER A 46 -7.86 -11.39 9.00
C SER A 46 -7.03 -10.25 9.59
N MET A 47 -7.45 -9.01 9.36
CA MET A 47 -6.84 -7.85 10.01
C MET A 47 -7.64 -7.48 11.26
N PRO A 48 -6.99 -7.22 12.40
CA PRO A 48 -7.70 -6.78 13.60
C PRO A 48 -8.30 -5.40 13.35
N LEU A 49 -9.57 -5.24 13.77
CA LEU A 49 -10.24 -3.95 13.73
C LEU A 49 -9.56 -2.99 14.72
N TYR A 50 -9.21 -1.79 14.28
CA TYR A 50 -8.61 -0.80 15.17
C TYR A 50 -9.68 -0.24 16.13
N PRO A 51 -9.38 0.02 17.42
CA PRO A 51 -10.39 0.35 18.44
C PRO A 51 -11.27 1.58 18.16
N PHE A 52 -10.85 2.45 17.23
CA PHE A 52 -11.56 3.67 16.83
C PHE A 52 -12.18 3.61 15.43
N SER A 53 -12.09 2.47 14.74
CA SER A 53 -12.60 2.31 13.37
C SER A 53 -14.09 1.95 13.30
N SER A 54 -14.75 1.86 14.46
CA SER A 54 -16.20 1.78 14.57
C SER A 54 -16.83 2.97 13.86
N LYS A 55 -17.57 2.71 12.77
CA LYS A 55 -18.53 3.66 12.20
C LYS A 55 -19.73 3.87 13.13
N THR A 56 -19.49 4.05 14.42
CA THR A 56 -20.51 4.37 15.40
C THR A 56 -20.46 5.89 15.61
N ASN A 57 -21.33 6.56 14.84
CA ASN A 57 -21.93 7.88 15.12
C ASN A 57 -21.19 9.16 14.67
N TYR A 58 -20.93 9.32 13.37
CA TYR A 58 -20.92 10.67 12.74
C TYR A 58 -22.33 11.19 12.41
N SER A 59 -23.38 10.53 12.91
CA SER A 59 -24.79 10.95 12.77
C SER A 59 -25.37 11.60 14.02
N GLN A 60 -24.60 11.79 15.10
CA GLN A 60 -25.09 12.47 16.32
C GLN A 60 -24.39 13.79 16.66
N GLN A 61 -23.59 14.37 15.76
CA GLN A 61 -23.02 15.71 15.99
C GLN A 61 -23.76 16.85 15.27
N ASN A 62 -24.94 16.59 14.70
CA ASN A 62 -25.82 17.63 14.15
C ASN A 62 -27.00 18.03 15.06
N ALA A 63 -26.98 17.65 16.34
CA ALA A 63 -28.01 18.07 17.31
C ALA A 63 -27.54 19.18 18.28
N VAL A 64 -26.33 19.72 18.11
CA VAL A 64 -25.78 20.78 19.00
C VAL A 64 -25.13 21.91 18.20
N ILE A 65 -25.79 22.40 17.14
CA ILE A 65 -25.55 23.75 16.62
C ILE A 65 -26.91 24.41 16.33
N SER A 66 -27.66 24.61 17.40
CA SER A 66 -28.58 25.73 17.58
C SER A 66 -28.45 26.06 19.05
N GLU A 67 -27.65 27.03 19.48
CA GLU A 67 -27.78 28.44 19.14
C GLU A 67 -26.43 29.15 19.25
N SER A 68 -26.04 29.84 18.18
CA SER A 68 -25.32 31.12 18.23
C SER A 68 -25.42 31.74 16.84
N ILE A 69 -26.38 32.65 16.66
CA ILE A 69 -26.33 33.90 15.89
C ILE A 69 -27.73 34.29 15.37
N ASP A 70 -28.34 35.20 16.14
CA ASP A 70 -29.12 36.38 15.75
C ASP A 70 -30.56 36.35 15.19
N LYS A 71 -31.43 36.92 16.05
CA LYS A 71 -32.61 37.78 15.83
C LYS A 71 -33.93 37.14 15.43
N LYS A 72 -34.84 37.07 16.42
CA LYS A 72 -36.00 37.96 16.51
C LYS A 72 -36.70 37.88 17.88
N SER A 73 -36.90 39.05 18.49
CA SER A 73 -37.97 39.47 19.41
C SER A 73 -38.53 38.49 20.48
N ASP A 74 -38.39 38.95 21.73
CA ASP A 74 -39.31 38.88 22.88
C ASP A 74 -39.48 37.63 23.77
N GLU A 75 -39.20 37.90 25.06
CA GLU A 75 -39.76 37.37 26.33
C GLU A 75 -39.63 35.90 26.79
N SER A 76 -38.66 35.72 27.72
CA SER A 76 -38.86 35.27 29.11
C SER A 76 -38.81 33.76 29.49
N VAL A 77 -38.11 33.52 30.62
CA VAL A 77 -38.28 32.44 31.63
C VAL A 77 -37.37 31.18 31.61
N ALA A 78 -36.30 31.28 32.42
CA ALA A 78 -35.86 30.40 33.53
C ALA A 78 -35.33 28.94 33.37
N LYS A 79 -34.13 28.78 33.98
CA LYS A 79 -33.70 27.77 34.98
C LYS A 79 -33.19 26.36 34.55
N LYS A 80 -31.87 26.24 34.72
CA LYS A 80 -31.16 25.37 35.71
C LYS A 80 -31.18 23.84 35.48
N VAL A 81 -30.06 23.34 34.97
CA VAL A 81 -29.59 21.94 35.08
C VAL A 81 -29.40 21.54 36.55
N LYS A 82 -29.79 20.30 36.89
CA LYS A 82 -29.29 19.58 38.06
C LYS A 82 -28.89 18.16 37.64
N THR A 83 -27.61 17.89 37.85
CA THR A 83 -26.91 16.61 37.92
C THR A 83 -27.67 15.60 38.77
N GLU A 84 -27.66 14.33 38.41
CA GLU A 84 -27.39 13.25 39.37
C GLU A 84 -27.05 11.92 38.68
N SER A 85 -26.23 11.18 39.42
CA SER A 85 -25.51 9.94 39.18
C SER A 85 -26.35 8.74 38.72
N ILE A 86 -25.69 7.71 38.15
CA ILE A 86 -25.54 6.38 38.76
C ILE A 86 -24.62 5.51 37.88
N LEU A 87 -23.59 4.94 38.52
CA LEU A 87 -22.75 3.84 38.03
C LEU A 87 -23.52 2.52 38.15
N ASN A 88 -23.51 1.70 37.10
CA ASN A 88 -23.57 0.22 37.12
C ASN A 88 -23.70 -0.28 35.66
N ASP A 89 -23.29 -1.47 35.24
CA ASP A 89 -22.53 -2.58 35.80
C ASP A 89 -22.07 -3.40 34.55
N LYS A 90 -21.15 -4.32 34.80
CA LYS A 90 -20.51 -5.35 33.95
C LYS A 90 -21.16 -5.80 32.64
N SER A 91 -20.25 -6.40 31.84
CA SER A 91 -20.39 -7.53 30.89
C SER A 91 -20.15 -7.12 29.44
N ASP A 92 -18.93 -7.26 28.93
CA ASP A 92 -18.37 -8.54 28.46
C ASP A 92 -19.37 -9.36 27.65
N THR A 93 -19.99 -8.78 26.63
CA THR A 93 -20.53 -9.58 25.52
C THR A 93 -20.52 -8.75 24.24
N VAL A 94 -20.03 -9.37 23.18
CA VAL A 94 -20.12 -8.91 21.78
C VAL A 94 -19.06 -7.88 21.36
N MET A 95 -17.77 -8.25 21.47
CA MET A 95 -16.83 -7.92 20.39
C MET A 95 -17.24 -8.79 19.19
N GLU A 96 -18.26 -8.34 18.45
CA GLU A 96 -18.62 -8.91 17.17
C GLU A 96 -17.40 -8.75 16.27
N LYS A 97 -16.66 -9.85 16.11
CA LYS A 97 -15.55 -9.97 15.18
C LYS A 97 -16.13 -9.84 13.78
N ILE A 98 -16.33 -8.61 13.31
CA ILE A 98 -16.30 -8.31 11.89
C ILE A 98 -14.83 -8.41 11.47
N SER A 99 -14.31 -9.63 11.54
CA SER A 99 -13.04 -10.02 10.94
C SER A 99 -13.32 -10.10 9.46
N THR A 100 -13.22 -8.97 8.76
CA THR A 100 -13.22 -9.01 7.30
C THR A 100 -11.93 -9.68 6.87
N ASP A 101 -12.06 -10.87 6.30
CA ASP A 101 -10.96 -11.52 5.62
C ASP A 101 -10.55 -10.66 4.42
N HIS A 102 -9.30 -10.20 4.42
CA HIS A 102 -8.74 -9.40 3.34
C HIS A 102 -7.86 -10.27 2.47
N VAL A 103 -8.08 -10.22 1.16
CA VAL A 103 -7.17 -10.83 0.18
C VAL A 103 -6.02 -9.84 -0.06
N LEU A 104 -4.81 -10.25 0.33
CA LEU A 104 -3.61 -9.42 0.24
C LEU A 104 -2.57 -10.13 -0.62
N THR A 105 -1.85 -9.33 -1.40
CA THR A 105 -0.66 -9.78 -2.12
C THR A 105 0.57 -9.44 -1.29
N TYR A 106 1.49 -10.37 -1.14
CA TYR A 106 2.73 -10.17 -0.39
C TYR A 106 3.93 -10.78 -1.11
N LEU A 107 5.13 -10.29 -0.78
CA LEU A 107 6.37 -10.86 -1.26
C LEU A 107 6.82 -11.94 -0.25
N PRO A 108 6.76 -13.24 -0.59
CA PRO A 108 7.18 -14.29 0.32
C PRO A 108 8.69 -14.19 0.56
N ASN A 109 9.12 -14.61 1.76
CA ASN A 109 10.53 -14.64 2.16
C ASN A 109 11.21 -15.88 1.54
N GLN A 110 11.15 -16.01 0.20
CA GLN A 110 11.88 -17.06 -0.52
C GLN A 110 13.25 -16.53 -0.95
N GLY A 111 14.27 -17.34 -0.69
CA GLY A 111 15.68 -17.02 -0.93
C GLY A 111 15.98 -16.69 -2.38
N THR A 112 16.95 -15.79 -2.54
CA THR A 112 17.64 -15.34 -3.75
C THR A 112 17.01 -15.85 -5.06
N GLY A 113 16.06 -15.08 -5.61
CA GLY A 113 15.74 -15.20 -7.02
C GLY A 113 17.03 -15.11 -7.83
N HIS A 114 17.17 -15.96 -8.86
CA HIS A 114 18.32 -15.89 -9.75
C HIS A 114 18.33 -14.52 -10.42
N THR A 115 19.29 -13.66 -10.05
CA THR A 115 19.57 -12.42 -10.79
C THR A 115 20.42 -12.79 -12.00
N GLY A 116 20.11 -12.15 -13.12
CA GLY A 116 20.86 -12.29 -14.36
C GLY A 116 20.79 -11.00 -15.13
N PHE A 117 21.68 -10.84 -16.10
CA PHE A 117 21.82 -9.61 -16.87
C PHE A 117 21.49 -9.86 -18.34
N LEU A 118 20.79 -8.92 -18.96
CA LEU A 118 20.55 -8.88 -20.40
C LEU A 118 21.33 -7.71 -20.99
N THR A 119 22.28 -8.00 -21.88
CA THR A 119 23.01 -6.98 -22.64
C THR A 119 22.45 -6.92 -24.06
N VAL A 120 21.89 -5.78 -24.45
CA VAL A 120 21.31 -5.53 -25.78
C VAL A 120 22.22 -4.56 -26.53
N ALA A 121 22.39 -4.78 -27.83
CA ALA A 121 23.11 -3.84 -28.68
C ALA A 121 22.59 -3.87 -30.13
N VAL A 122 22.90 -2.83 -30.89
CA VAL A 122 22.44 -2.63 -32.28
C VAL A 122 23.64 -2.63 -33.23
N LYS A 123 23.49 -3.22 -34.42
CA LYS A 123 24.45 -3.11 -35.50
C LYS A 123 23.75 -2.82 -36.82
N TYR A 124 24.33 -1.90 -37.58
CA TYR A 124 23.91 -1.55 -38.93
C TYR A 124 24.97 -2.06 -39.91
N ASP A 125 24.54 -2.62 -41.04
CA ASP A 125 25.41 -2.95 -42.19
C ASP A 125 25.85 -1.69 -42.93
#